data_AF-A0A521B7R7-F1
#
_entry.id   AF-A0A521B7R7-F1
#
_cell.length_a   1.000
_cell.length_b   1.000
_cell.length_c   1.000
_cell.angle_alpha   90.00
_cell.angle_beta   90.00
_cell.angle_gamma   90.00
#
_symmetry.space_group_name_H-M   'P 1'
#
loop_
_entity.id
_entity.type
_entity.pdbx_description
1 polymer ?
#
loop_
_entity_poly.entity_id
_entity_poly.type
_entity_poly.pdbx_seq_one_letter_code
_entity_poly.pdbx_strand_id
1 'polypeptide(L)'
;MARGTGRVTNRATYFIEGYINKLGDLLSYIFEVPGCAVFDMFSWIGAKVGVSFPFLWLGSVAKSLLCFFAIVVKIPFGIAGGIVSGVIKIVLGLFSFAWTMVLEGIQDVLSPVVGAFILLVAKLIALVQTIFYLQDFERRITINEEMKLNKVFAHSMSLYNVRIIEGRAGLYGLNSRAFTLGNTIYLKTKSFSIDLLIHETVHAWQYQKSGCRYASDAIIAQWFVEGAYDWEMGIKVRGKQAWIYLNEEAQAEFMQDLWKRGKLCDKDNRILKVGDGCYFDADEKKTFGKFSIWFNDYSRFAASAVNQLQKRWP
;
A
#
# COMPACT_ATOMS: atom_id res chain seq x y z
N MET A 1 32.35 0.12 -12.58
CA MET A 1 32.01 1.11 -11.52
C MET A 1 30.54 1.53 -11.50
N ALA A 2 29.89 1.84 -12.64
CA ALA A 2 28.52 2.38 -12.69
C ALA A 2 27.40 1.54 -12.03
N ARG A 3 27.49 0.20 -12.00
CA ARG A 3 26.45 -0.65 -11.36
C ARG A 3 26.47 -0.63 -9.83
N GLY A 4 27.63 -0.35 -9.23
CA GLY A 4 27.80 -0.31 -7.77
C GLY A 4 27.28 0.99 -7.16
N THR A 5 27.59 2.12 -7.82
CA THR A 5 27.14 3.46 -7.41
C THR A 5 25.61 3.58 -7.44
N GLY A 6 24.93 3.05 -8.47
CA GLY A 6 23.47 3.10 -8.55
C GLY A 6 22.73 2.42 -7.39
N ARG A 7 23.23 1.28 -6.88
CA ARG A 7 22.60 0.60 -5.74
C ARG A 7 22.71 1.39 -4.44
N VAL A 8 23.87 2.00 -4.20
CA VAL A 8 24.11 2.80 -3.00
C VAL A 8 23.28 4.09 -3.05
N THR A 9 23.28 4.78 -4.19
CA THR A 9 22.45 5.97 -4.40
C THR A 9 20.97 5.68 -4.21
N ASN A 10 20.46 4.60 -4.80
CA ASN A 10 19.06 4.23 -4.65
C ASN A 10 18.71 3.93 -3.19
N ARG A 11 19.56 3.20 -2.46
CA ARG A 11 19.33 2.96 -1.02
C ARG A 11 19.31 4.24 -0.19
N ALA A 12 20.25 5.16 -0.43
CA ALA A 12 20.34 6.42 0.32
C ALA A 12 19.12 7.32 0.03
N THR A 13 18.74 7.44 -1.24
CA THR A 13 17.58 8.24 -1.66
C THR A 13 16.26 7.68 -1.12
N TYR A 14 16.03 6.36 -1.21
CA TYR A 14 14.88 5.72 -0.57
C TYR A 14 14.83 5.92 0.94
N PHE A 15 15.99 5.96 1.61
CA PHE A 15 16.06 6.21 3.05
C PHE A 15 15.66 7.65 3.40
N ILE A 16 16.21 8.64 2.68
CA ILE A 16 15.91 10.07 2.90
C ILE A 16 14.44 10.37 2.60
N GLU A 17 13.95 9.91 1.45
CA GLU A 17 12.54 10.08 1.06
C GLU A 17 11.62 9.42 2.10
N GLY A 18 11.95 8.20 2.53
CA GLY A 18 11.20 7.51 3.58
C GLY A 18 11.17 8.27 4.91
N TYR A 19 12.27 8.92 5.31
CA TYR A 19 12.32 9.72 6.54
C TYR A 19 11.46 10.98 6.43
N ILE A 20 11.52 11.71 5.32
CA ILE A 20 10.72 12.92 5.09
C ILE A 20 9.23 12.58 5.03
N ASN A 21 8.87 11.51 4.30
CA ASN A 21 7.48 11.04 4.23
C ASN A 21 6.95 10.63 5.60
N LYS A 22 7.78 9.97 6.43
CA LYS A 22 7.41 9.58 7.79
C LYS A 22 7.07 10.79 8.67
N LEU A 23 7.79 11.90 8.54
CA LEU A 23 7.43 13.14 9.26
C LEU A 23 6.04 13.64 8.82
N GLY A 24 5.78 13.61 7.51
CA GLY A 24 4.45 13.91 6.97
C GLY A 24 3.36 12.97 7.51
N ASP A 25 3.65 11.67 7.61
CA ASP A 25 2.76 10.66 8.17
C ASP A 25 2.49 10.84 9.67
N LEU A 26 3.53 11.17 10.45
CA LEU A 26 3.37 11.43 11.87
C LEU A 26 2.44 12.63 12.11
N LEU A 27 2.58 13.68 11.29
CA LEU A 27 1.72 14.86 11.38
C LEU A 27 0.31 14.58 10.85
N SER A 28 0.17 13.80 9.78
CA SER A 28 -1.14 13.43 9.24
C SER A 28 -1.92 12.54 10.21
N TYR A 29 -1.24 11.69 11.01
CA TYR A 29 -1.86 10.86 12.04
C TYR A 29 -2.60 11.64 13.12
N ILE A 30 -2.22 12.90 13.37
CA ILE A 30 -2.94 13.81 14.28
C ILE A 30 -4.38 14.03 13.79
N PHE A 31 -4.64 13.85 12.50
CA PHE A 31 -5.98 13.97 11.91
C PHE A 31 -6.61 12.60 11.62
N GLU A 32 -5.86 11.65 11.07
CA GLU A 32 -6.41 10.34 10.68
C GLU A 32 -6.89 9.51 11.88
N VAL A 33 -6.10 9.44 12.95
CA VAL A 33 -6.43 8.63 14.13
C VAL A 33 -7.64 9.21 14.86
N PRO A 34 -7.70 10.53 15.16
CA PRO A 34 -8.90 11.13 15.73
C PRO A 34 -10.11 11.04 14.80
N GLY A 35 -9.94 11.19 13.47
CA GLY A 35 -11.03 11.02 12.52
C GLY A 35 -11.65 9.63 12.59
N CYS A 36 -10.81 8.59 12.63
CA CYS A 36 -11.26 7.22 12.86
C CYS A 36 -11.96 7.08 14.22
N ALA A 37 -11.36 7.56 15.30
CA ALA A 37 -11.92 7.47 16.65
C ALA A 37 -13.29 8.17 16.76
N VAL A 38 -13.45 9.35 16.14
CA VAL A 38 -14.71 10.09 16.07
C VAL A 38 -15.77 9.26 15.35
N PHE A 39 -15.48 8.74 14.15
CA PHE A 39 -16.43 7.90 13.43
C PHE A 39 -16.90 6.70 14.27
N ASP A 40 -15.96 6.05 14.95
CA ASP A 40 -16.24 4.86 15.73
C ASP A 40 -17.04 5.16 17.01
N MET A 41 -16.76 6.30 17.65
CA MET A 41 -17.57 6.83 18.76
C MET A 41 -19.01 7.07 18.30
N PHE A 42 -19.21 7.78 17.18
CA PHE A 42 -20.55 8.05 16.64
C PHE A 42 -21.28 6.75 16.27
N SER A 43 -20.59 5.81 15.62
CA SER A 43 -21.14 4.49 15.30
C SER A 43 -21.61 3.74 16.56
N TRP A 44 -20.80 3.76 17.63
CA TRP A 44 -21.17 3.16 18.91
C TRP A 44 -22.38 3.84 19.55
N ILE A 45 -22.45 5.18 19.56
CA ILE A 45 -23.61 5.92 20.09
C ILE A 45 -24.86 5.55 19.30
N GLY A 46 -24.80 5.60 17.96
CA GLY A 46 -25.93 5.26 17.08
C GLY A 46 -26.45 3.85 17.32
N ALA A 47 -25.55 2.87 17.53
CA ALA A 47 -25.92 1.51 17.88
C ALA A 47 -26.58 1.41 19.27
N LYS A 48 -26.10 2.18 20.26
CA LYS A 48 -26.66 2.20 21.62
C LYS A 48 -28.04 2.83 21.70
N VAL A 49 -28.31 3.87 20.92
CA VAL A 49 -29.61 4.58 20.93
C VAL A 49 -30.63 4.02 19.94
N GLY A 50 -30.24 3.02 19.13
CA GLY A 50 -31.13 2.40 18.13
C GLY A 50 -31.39 3.25 16.88
N VAL A 51 -30.66 4.35 16.70
CA VAL A 51 -30.78 5.26 15.54
C VAL A 51 -29.39 5.41 14.91
N SER A 52 -29.01 4.48 14.04
CA SER A 52 -27.62 4.39 13.56
C SER A 52 -27.28 5.40 12.45
N PHE A 53 -28.19 5.63 11.50
CA PHE A 53 -27.93 6.42 10.30
C PHE A 53 -27.38 7.85 10.55
N PRO A 54 -28.03 8.74 11.32
CA PRO A 54 -27.55 10.11 11.50
C PRO A 54 -26.19 10.17 12.20
N PHE A 55 -25.93 9.26 13.14
CA PHE A 55 -24.62 9.20 13.81
C PHE A 55 -23.54 8.67 12.86
N LEU A 56 -23.82 7.60 12.11
CA LEU A 56 -22.89 7.09 11.10
C LEU A 56 -22.56 8.15 10.05
N TRP A 57 -23.57 8.89 9.59
CA TRP A 57 -23.37 9.99 8.65
C TRP A 57 -22.51 11.11 9.24
N LEU A 58 -22.84 11.62 10.43
CA LEU A 58 -22.06 12.68 11.11
C LEU A 58 -20.61 12.23 11.35
N GLY A 59 -20.43 11.02 11.88
CA GLY A 59 -19.11 10.44 12.11
C GLY A 59 -18.32 10.31 10.81
N SER A 60 -18.99 9.89 9.73
CA SER A 60 -18.33 9.69 8.43
C SER A 60 -17.92 11.02 7.83
N VAL A 61 -18.77 12.05 7.88
CA VAL A 61 -18.45 13.40 7.40
C VAL A 61 -17.27 13.99 8.20
N ALA A 62 -17.31 13.93 9.53
CA ALA A 62 -16.25 14.44 10.39
C ALA A 62 -14.91 13.75 10.10
N LYS A 63 -14.92 12.43 9.97
CA LYS A 63 -13.75 11.65 9.59
C LYS A 63 -13.24 12.00 8.19
N SER A 64 -14.10 12.07 7.18
CA SER A 64 -13.70 12.42 5.81
C SER A 64 -13.07 13.80 5.74
N LEU A 65 -13.57 14.78 6.51
CA LEU A 65 -12.95 16.11 6.63
C LEU A 65 -11.55 16.03 7.25
N LEU A 66 -11.39 15.31 8.38
CA LEU A 66 -10.09 15.15 9.03
C LEU A 66 -9.09 14.40 8.13
N CYS A 67 -9.52 13.33 7.44
CA CYS A 67 -8.68 12.65 6.45
C CYS A 67 -8.31 13.54 5.26
N PHE A 68 -9.19 14.45 4.83
CA PHE A 68 -8.86 15.43 3.80
C PHE A 68 -7.77 16.40 4.27
N PHE A 69 -7.89 16.94 5.50
CA PHE A 69 -6.84 17.76 6.10
C PHE A 69 -5.52 17.00 6.29
N ALA A 70 -5.58 15.73 6.67
CA ALA A 70 -4.41 14.87 6.80
C ALA A 70 -3.60 14.82 5.50
N ILE A 71 -4.28 14.73 4.35
CA ILE A 71 -3.65 14.75 3.03
C ILE A 71 -3.05 16.12 2.72
N VAL A 72 -3.77 17.20 2.98
CA VAL A 72 -3.25 18.57 2.78
C VAL A 72 -1.94 18.77 3.55
N VAL A 73 -1.85 18.25 4.78
CA VAL A 73 -0.64 18.28 5.60
C VAL A 73 0.46 17.38 5.04
N LYS A 74 0.12 16.24 4.45
CA LYS A 74 1.09 15.24 3.94
C LYS A 74 1.72 15.64 2.60
N ILE A 75 1.01 16.38 1.76
CA ILE A 75 1.45 16.78 0.40
C ILE A 75 2.83 17.48 0.40
N PRO A 76 3.09 18.52 1.22
CA PRO A 76 4.39 19.19 1.23
C PRO A 76 5.57 18.26 1.51
N PHE A 77 5.40 17.28 2.41
CA PHE A 77 6.44 16.32 2.74
C PHE A 77 6.70 15.34 1.59
N GLY A 78 5.65 14.85 0.94
CA GLY A 78 5.78 14.01 -0.25
C GLY A 78 6.56 14.70 -1.38
N ILE A 79 6.22 15.97 -1.64
CA ILE A 79 6.90 16.78 -2.65
C ILE A 79 8.36 17.02 -2.25
N ALA A 80 8.63 17.42 -1.00
CA ALA A 80 10.00 17.64 -0.52
C ALA A 80 10.85 16.36 -0.60
N GLY A 81 10.30 15.21 -0.21
CA GLY A 81 10.97 13.91 -0.26
C GLY A 81 11.42 13.54 -1.67
N GLY A 82 10.51 13.65 -2.64
CA GLY A 82 10.83 13.35 -4.04
C GLY A 82 11.74 14.38 -4.70
N ILE A 83 11.63 15.68 -4.37
CA ILE A 83 12.59 16.70 -4.84
C ILE A 83 14.00 16.36 -4.36
N VAL A 84 14.18 16.06 -3.07
CA VAL A 84 15.50 15.72 -2.51
C VAL A 84 16.04 14.44 -3.15
N SER A 85 15.23 13.38 -3.24
CA SER A 85 15.63 12.13 -3.92
C SER A 85 16.03 12.38 -5.38
N GLY A 86 15.20 13.10 -6.11
CA GLY A 86 15.37 13.37 -7.53
C GLY A 86 16.60 14.19 -7.83
N VAL A 87 16.86 15.26 -7.06
CA VAL A 87 18.07 16.08 -7.20
C VAL A 87 19.33 15.26 -6.95
N ILE A 88 19.35 14.41 -5.92
CA ILE A 88 20.50 13.53 -5.64
C ILE A 88 20.77 12.60 -6.83
N LYS A 89 19.72 11.96 -7.39
CA LYS A 89 19.85 11.07 -8.55
C LYS A 89 20.28 11.81 -9.81
N ILE A 90 19.73 13.00 -10.10
CA ILE A 90 20.12 13.82 -11.25
C ILE A 90 21.59 14.19 -11.15
N VAL A 91 22.02 14.75 -10.01
CA VAL A 91 23.41 15.20 -9.82
C VAL A 91 24.39 14.03 -9.94
N LEU A 92 24.14 12.92 -9.22
CA LEU A 92 25.02 11.75 -9.28
C LEU A 92 24.97 11.06 -10.65
N GLY A 93 23.81 11.05 -11.32
CA GLY A 93 23.63 10.53 -12.67
C GLY A 93 24.44 11.32 -13.70
N LEU A 94 24.42 12.65 -13.63
CA LEU A 94 25.22 13.52 -14.49
C LEU A 94 26.72 13.30 -14.26
N PHE A 95 27.19 13.25 -13.01
CA PHE A 95 28.61 12.99 -12.70
C PHE A 95 29.09 11.59 -13.13
N SER A 96 28.20 10.60 -13.11
CA SER A 96 28.54 9.22 -13.48
C SER A 96 28.18 8.86 -14.93
N PHE A 97 27.69 9.83 -15.72
CA PHE A 97 27.15 9.63 -17.07
C PHE A 97 26.08 8.52 -17.14
N ALA A 98 25.37 8.28 -16.03
CA ALA A 98 24.32 7.28 -15.92
C ALA A 98 22.96 7.91 -16.25
N TRP A 99 22.65 8.02 -17.54
CA TRP A 99 21.43 8.71 -18.02
C TRP A 99 20.13 8.13 -17.47
N THR A 100 20.09 6.82 -17.23
CA THR A 100 18.94 6.16 -16.59
C THR A 100 18.69 6.68 -15.18
N MET A 101 19.75 6.97 -14.41
CA MET A 101 19.62 7.56 -13.08
C MET A 101 19.11 8.99 -13.13
N VAL A 102 19.50 9.77 -14.15
CA VAL A 102 18.99 11.13 -14.36
C VAL A 102 17.50 11.11 -14.64
N LEU A 103 17.04 10.19 -15.51
CA LEU A 103 15.62 10.01 -15.81
C LEU A 103 14.83 9.54 -14.58
N GLU A 104 15.36 8.58 -13.80
CA GLU A 104 14.78 8.19 -12.51
C GLU A 104 14.68 9.38 -11.55
N GLY A 105 15.69 10.24 -11.53
CA GLY A 105 15.68 11.45 -10.70
C GLY A 105 14.61 12.46 -11.11
N ILE A 106 14.41 12.69 -12.41
CA ILE A 106 13.32 13.55 -12.91
C ILE A 106 11.96 12.97 -12.52
N GLN A 107 11.78 11.65 -12.67
CA GLN A 107 10.56 10.97 -12.27
C GLN A 107 10.31 11.11 -10.76
N ASP A 108 11.34 10.98 -9.93
CA ASP A 108 11.23 11.17 -8.47
C ASP A 108 10.79 12.58 -8.08
N VAL A 109 11.11 13.61 -8.87
CA VAL A 109 10.61 14.99 -8.64
C VAL A 109 9.14 15.12 -9.03
N LEU A 110 8.75 14.58 -10.19
CA LEU A 110 7.41 14.80 -10.75
C LEU A 110 6.33 13.92 -10.10
N SER A 111 6.67 12.67 -9.77
CA SER A 111 5.70 11.67 -9.31
C SER A 111 4.96 12.10 -8.03
N PRO A 112 5.62 12.60 -6.96
CA PRO A 112 4.91 13.06 -5.78
C PRO A 112 3.95 14.23 -6.04
N VAL A 113 4.28 15.13 -6.97
CA VAL A 113 3.40 16.27 -7.34
C VAL A 113 2.13 15.77 -8.01
N VAL A 114 2.28 14.88 -8.99
CA VAL A 114 1.15 14.26 -9.70
C VAL A 114 0.31 13.41 -8.73
N GLY A 115 0.97 12.60 -7.90
CA GLY A 115 0.30 11.78 -6.89
C GLY A 115 -0.44 12.60 -5.83
N ALA A 116 0.12 13.72 -5.40
CA ALA A 116 -0.53 14.68 -4.50
C ALA A 116 -1.81 15.25 -5.11
N PHE A 117 -1.75 15.70 -6.37
CA PHE A 117 -2.92 16.23 -7.07
C PHE A 117 -4.03 15.17 -7.19
N ILE A 118 -3.68 13.96 -7.63
CA ILE A 118 -4.61 12.84 -7.78
C ILE A 118 -5.28 12.52 -6.44
N LEU A 119 -4.51 12.37 -5.36
CA LEU A 119 -5.04 12.05 -4.04
C LEU A 119 -5.93 13.15 -3.49
N LEU A 120 -5.56 14.42 -3.69
CA LEU A 120 -6.36 15.55 -3.24
C LEU A 120 -7.72 15.57 -3.93
N VAL A 121 -7.75 15.45 -5.27
CA VAL A 121 -8.99 15.42 -6.05
C VAL A 121 -9.83 14.21 -5.68
N ALA A 122 -9.22 13.03 -5.58
CA ALA A 122 -9.94 11.83 -5.20
C ALA A 122 -10.52 11.94 -3.78
N LYS A 123 -9.77 12.42 -2.80
CA LYS A 123 -10.29 12.56 -1.43
C LYS A 123 -11.32 13.67 -1.30
N LEU A 124 -11.26 14.71 -2.13
CA LEU A 124 -12.35 15.69 -2.27
C LEU A 124 -13.63 15.03 -2.81
N ILE A 125 -13.52 14.19 -3.86
CA ILE A 125 -14.66 13.42 -4.38
C ILE A 125 -15.23 12.51 -3.29
N ALA A 126 -14.39 11.76 -2.56
CA ALA A 126 -14.82 10.89 -1.47
C ALA A 126 -15.55 11.67 -0.36
N LEU A 127 -15.08 12.88 -0.02
CA LEU A 127 -15.73 13.77 0.94
C LEU A 127 -17.11 14.20 0.45
N VAL A 128 -17.23 14.68 -0.79
CA VAL A 128 -18.51 15.07 -1.40
C VAL A 128 -19.48 13.89 -1.41
N GLN A 129 -19.03 12.71 -1.81
CA GLN A 129 -19.86 11.49 -1.78
C GLN A 129 -20.33 11.14 -0.38
N THR A 130 -19.50 11.37 0.63
CA THR A 130 -19.86 11.10 2.03
C THR A 130 -20.92 12.09 2.53
N ILE A 131 -20.74 13.39 2.25
CA ILE A 131 -21.70 14.44 2.62
C ILE A 131 -23.09 14.14 2.04
N PHE A 132 -23.15 13.78 0.76
CA PHE A 132 -24.41 13.48 0.05
C PHE A 132 -24.84 12.00 0.13
N TYR A 133 -24.16 11.17 0.93
CA TYR A 133 -24.46 9.74 1.10
C TYR A 133 -24.56 8.94 -0.23
N LEU A 134 -23.69 9.29 -1.18
CA LEU A 134 -23.57 8.61 -2.48
C LEU A 134 -22.79 7.29 -2.39
N GLN A 135 -22.06 7.07 -1.30
CA GLN A 135 -21.35 5.83 -0.98
C GLN A 135 -21.81 5.26 0.37
N ASP A 136 -21.61 3.97 0.57
CA ASP A 136 -21.87 3.30 1.84
C ASP A 136 -20.82 3.70 2.88
N PHE A 137 -21.18 3.55 4.15
CA PHE A 137 -20.30 3.90 5.26
C PHE A 137 -19.11 2.95 5.32
N GLU A 138 -17.97 3.53 5.68
CA GLU A 138 -16.75 2.76 5.91
C GLU A 138 -16.91 1.86 7.14
N ARG A 139 -16.32 0.68 7.11
CA ARG A 139 -16.15 -0.18 8.29
C ARG A 139 -14.69 -0.37 8.66
N ARG A 140 -14.45 -0.75 9.91
CA ARG A 140 -13.15 -1.19 10.40
C ARG A 140 -12.76 -2.54 9.79
N ILE A 141 -11.46 -2.82 9.75
CA ILE A 141 -10.95 -4.19 9.65
C ILE A 141 -11.53 -5.00 10.82
N THR A 142 -12.05 -6.20 10.53
CA THR A 142 -12.55 -7.13 11.55
C THR A 142 -11.39 -7.86 12.23
N ILE A 143 -11.61 -8.44 13.41
CA ILE A 143 -10.59 -9.20 14.14
C ILE A 143 -10.02 -10.35 13.28
N ASN A 144 -10.88 -11.05 12.53
CA ASN A 144 -10.47 -12.16 11.67
C ASN A 144 -9.62 -11.68 10.48
N GLU A 145 -9.95 -10.54 9.89
CA GLU A 145 -9.15 -9.92 8.84
C GLU A 145 -7.81 -9.43 9.39
N GLU A 146 -7.83 -8.75 10.55
CA GLU A 146 -6.65 -8.24 11.23
C GLU A 146 -5.65 -9.36 11.56
N MET A 147 -6.12 -10.49 12.09
CA MET A 147 -5.26 -11.65 12.35
C MET A 147 -4.55 -12.15 11.08
N LYS A 148 -5.23 -12.13 9.93
CA LYS A 148 -4.65 -12.56 8.66
C LYS A 148 -3.69 -11.51 8.08
N LEU A 149 -4.06 -10.24 8.15
CA LEU A 149 -3.22 -9.12 7.71
C LEU A 149 -1.96 -8.99 8.56
N ASN A 150 -2.04 -9.22 9.88
CA ASN A 150 -0.88 -9.19 10.78
C ASN A 150 0.17 -10.25 10.44
N LYS A 151 -0.21 -11.39 9.85
CA LYS A 151 0.78 -12.35 9.32
C LYS A 151 1.63 -11.76 8.20
N VAL A 152 1.04 -10.89 7.39
CA VAL A 152 1.69 -10.29 6.20
C VAL A 152 2.47 -9.04 6.58
N PHE A 153 1.83 -8.13 7.32
CA PHE A 153 2.37 -6.79 7.59
C PHE A 153 3.02 -6.65 8.98
N ALA A 154 2.77 -7.57 9.90
CA ALA A 154 3.22 -7.48 11.29
C ALA A 154 2.90 -6.10 11.91
N HIS A 155 3.94 -5.32 12.22
CA HIS A 155 3.80 -3.98 12.82
C HIS A 155 4.27 -2.85 11.90
N SER A 156 4.34 -3.09 10.59
CA SER A 156 4.88 -2.11 9.64
C SER A 156 3.89 -1.03 9.22
N MET A 157 2.60 -1.20 9.51
CA MET A 157 1.55 -0.24 9.18
C MET A 157 0.49 -0.16 10.29
N SER A 158 -0.25 0.94 10.32
CA SER A 158 -1.40 1.11 11.20
C SER A 158 -2.64 0.53 10.54
N LEU A 159 -2.99 -0.72 10.86
CA LEU A 159 -4.26 -1.34 10.44
C LEU A 159 -5.48 -0.63 11.03
N TYR A 160 -5.32 0.07 12.17
CA TYR A 160 -6.38 0.86 12.78
C TYR A 160 -6.91 1.96 11.84
N ASN A 161 -6.04 2.57 11.02
CA ASN A 161 -6.44 3.61 10.08
C ASN A 161 -7.05 3.02 8.80
N VAL A 162 -6.81 1.74 8.51
CA VAL A 162 -7.35 1.08 7.33
C VAL A 162 -8.86 0.89 7.49
N ARG A 163 -9.59 1.25 6.44
CA ARG A 163 -11.04 1.27 6.42
C ARG A 163 -11.55 0.69 5.11
N ILE A 164 -12.69 0.02 5.14
CA ILE A 164 -13.25 -0.69 3.99
C ILE A 164 -14.63 -0.13 3.65
N ILE A 165 -14.85 0.21 2.39
CA ILE A 165 -16.17 0.44 1.81
C ILE A 165 -16.56 -0.81 1.01
N GLU A 166 -17.61 -1.47 1.48
CA GLU A 166 -18.22 -2.61 0.82
C GLU A 166 -19.44 -2.15 0.01
N GLY A 167 -19.69 -2.79 -1.13
CA GLY A 167 -20.89 -2.50 -1.92
C GLY A 167 -20.85 -1.13 -2.61
N ARG A 168 -21.73 -0.21 -2.21
CA ARG A 168 -21.96 1.02 -3.00
C ARG A 168 -20.82 2.02 -2.79
N ALA A 169 -20.02 2.22 -3.83
CA ALA A 169 -18.86 3.12 -3.81
C ALA A 169 -19.09 4.48 -4.52
N GLY A 170 -20.34 4.85 -4.81
CA GLY A 170 -20.68 6.10 -5.52
C GLY A 170 -20.09 6.15 -6.94
N LEU A 171 -19.52 7.29 -7.32
CA LEU A 171 -18.74 7.52 -8.55
C LEU A 171 -17.56 6.56 -8.68
N TYR A 172 -17.00 6.08 -7.56
CA TYR A 172 -15.97 5.05 -7.63
C TYR A 172 -16.51 3.67 -7.97
N GLY A 173 -17.82 3.46 -7.88
CA GLY A 173 -18.49 2.24 -8.32
C GLY A 173 -18.65 2.12 -9.84
N LEU A 174 -18.26 3.13 -10.64
CA LEU A 174 -18.38 3.10 -12.11
C LEU A 174 -17.52 2.01 -12.76
N ASN A 175 -16.48 1.54 -12.07
CA ASN A 175 -15.75 0.34 -12.45
C ASN A 175 -15.93 -0.74 -11.35
N SER A 176 -15.89 -2.01 -11.75
CA SER A 176 -16.08 -3.16 -10.84
C SER A 176 -14.82 -3.56 -10.06
N ARG A 177 -13.66 -2.97 -10.37
CA ARG A 177 -12.39 -3.36 -9.76
C ARG A 177 -12.28 -2.79 -8.35
N ALA A 178 -11.81 -3.60 -7.41
CA ALA A 178 -11.37 -3.09 -6.13
C ALA A 178 -10.19 -2.11 -6.34
N PHE A 179 -10.06 -1.15 -5.44
CA PHE A 179 -8.90 -0.26 -5.41
C PHE A 179 -8.76 0.38 -4.03
N THR A 180 -7.60 0.97 -3.78
CA THR A 180 -7.25 1.60 -2.51
C THR A 180 -6.89 3.07 -2.68
N LEU A 181 -7.55 3.91 -1.88
CA LEU A 181 -7.35 5.36 -1.84
C LEU A 181 -6.88 5.82 -0.46
N GLY A 182 -5.58 6.02 -0.33
CA GLY A 182 -4.91 6.23 0.94
C GLY A 182 -5.14 5.02 1.85
N ASN A 183 -5.71 5.26 3.03
CA ASN A 183 -6.07 4.21 3.98
C ASN A 183 -7.49 3.61 3.75
N THR A 184 -8.21 4.00 2.70
CA THR A 184 -9.57 3.52 2.43
C THR A 184 -9.58 2.54 1.25
N ILE A 185 -10.01 1.31 1.49
CA ILE A 185 -10.15 0.26 0.49
C ILE A 185 -11.60 0.21 -0.01
N TYR A 186 -11.78 0.25 -1.33
CA TYR A 186 -13.08 0.17 -1.97
C TYR A 186 -13.23 -1.21 -2.64
N LEU A 187 -13.87 -2.16 -1.96
CA LEU A 187 -14.04 -3.52 -2.47
C LEU A 187 -15.24 -3.67 -3.39
N LYS A 188 -16.25 -2.80 -3.25
CA LYS A 188 -17.45 -2.74 -4.12
C LYS A 188 -18.34 -3.99 -4.12
N THR A 189 -18.02 -4.96 -3.28
CA THR A 189 -18.80 -6.16 -3.01
C THR A 189 -18.78 -6.42 -1.50
N LYS A 190 -19.83 -7.10 -1.00
CA LYS A 190 -19.88 -7.58 0.39
C LYS A 190 -19.16 -8.93 0.58
N SER A 191 -18.91 -9.65 -0.51
CA SER A 191 -18.22 -10.92 -0.49
C SER A 191 -16.96 -10.80 -1.32
N PHE A 192 -15.82 -10.90 -0.66
CA PHE A 192 -14.49 -10.84 -1.27
C PHE A 192 -13.57 -11.86 -0.60
N SER A 193 -12.52 -12.25 -1.32
CA SER A 193 -11.52 -13.16 -0.82
C SER A 193 -10.48 -12.43 0.03
N ILE A 194 -9.89 -13.12 1.01
CA ILE A 194 -8.84 -12.50 1.85
C ILE A 194 -7.61 -12.11 1.04
N ASP A 195 -7.30 -12.84 -0.02
CA ASP A 195 -6.19 -12.53 -0.90
C ASP A 195 -6.38 -11.19 -1.63
N LEU A 196 -7.60 -10.87 -2.08
CA LEU A 196 -7.92 -9.55 -2.62
C LEU A 196 -7.76 -8.47 -1.54
N LEU A 197 -8.18 -8.73 -0.31
CA LEU A 197 -7.96 -7.79 0.79
C LEU A 197 -6.47 -7.55 1.05
N ILE A 198 -5.64 -8.59 0.94
CA ILE A 198 -4.18 -8.47 1.08
C ILE A 198 -3.61 -7.60 -0.04
N HIS A 199 -4.02 -7.84 -1.30
CA HIS A 199 -3.62 -7.01 -2.44
C HIS A 199 -3.89 -5.53 -2.17
N GLU A 200 -5.13 -5.21 -1.81
CA GLU A 200 -5.52 -3.83 -1.53
C GLU A 200 -4.84 -3.25 -0.29
N THR A 201 -4.57 -4.08 0.72
CA THR A 201 -3.83 -3.63 1.91
C THR A 201 -2.36 -3.34 1.60
N VAL A 202 -1.74 -4.00 0.59
CA VAL A 202 -0.40 -3.62 0.12
C VAL A 202 -0.41 -2.18 -0.42
N HIS A 203 -1.47 -1.76 -1.11
CA HIS A 203 -1.59 -0.36 -1.55
C HIS A 203 -1.76 0.62 -0.38
N ALA A 204 -2.52 0.24 0.67
CA ALA A 204 -2.60 1.05 1.88
C ALA A 204 -1.23 1.15 2.59
N TRP A 205 -0.46 0.05 2.62
CA TRP A 205 0.92 0.03 3.11
C TRP A 205 1.84 0.94 2.29
N GLN A 206 1.75 0.88 0.95
CA GLN A 206 2.50 1.77 0.04
C GLN A 206 2.17 3.24 0.32
N TYR A 207 0.90 3.59 0.57
CA TYR A 207 0.51 4.94 0.96
C TYR A 207 1.11 5.38 2.30
N GLN A 208 1.05 4.52 3.33
CA GLN A 208 1.61 4.82 4.66
C GLN A 208 3.14 4.91 4.65
N LYS A 209 3.80 4.40 3.61
CA LYS A 209 5.25 4.41 3.47
C LYS A 209 5.77 5.51 2.53
N SER A 210 5.21 5.59 1.33
CA SER A 210 5.70 6.44 0.23
C SER A 210 4.89 7.74 0.10
N GLY A 211 3.88 7.92 0.95
CA GLY A 211 3.01 9.07 0.90
C GLY A 211 2.32 9.26 -0.43
N CYS A 212 2.17 10.50 -0.90
CA CYS A 212 1.34 10.80 -2.06
C CYS A 212 1.86 10.21 -3.38
N ARG A 213 3.16 9.91 -3.45
CA ARG A 213 3.81 9.32 -4.62
C ARG A 213 3.22 7.98 -5.02
N TYR A 214 2.72 7.18 -4.07
CA TYR A 214 2.15 5.86 -4.40
C TYR A 214 1.03 5.98 -5.45
N ALA A 215 0.23 7.05 -5.38
CA ALA A 215 -0.93 7.21 -6.25
C ALA A 215 -0.52 7.43 -7.71
N SER A 216 0.52 8.24 -7.96
CA SER A 216 1.07 8.37 -9.31
C SER A 216 1.71 7.07 -9.76
N ASP A 217 2.48 6.41 -8.88
CA ASP A 217 3.25 5.23 -9.26
C ASP A 217 2.32 4.02 -9.56
N ALA A 218 1.21 3.88 -8.83
CA ALA A 218 0.17 2.89 -9.09
C ALA A 218 -0.58 3.19 -10.41
N ILE A 219 -1.00 4.44 -10.64
CA ILE A 219 -1.71 4.81 -11.88
C ILE A 219 -0.79 4.68 -13.10
N ILE A 220 0.46 5.14 -12.99
CA ILE A 220 1.45 5.01 -14.06
C ILE A 220 1.69 3.52 -14.36
N ALA A 221 1.84 2.69 -13.33
CA ALA A 221 1.98 1.25 -13.51
C ALA A 221 0.79 0.66 -14.26
N GLN A 222 -0.43 1.00 -13.84
CA GLN A 222 -1.64 0.45 -14.45
C GLN A 222 -1.82 0.85 -15.93
N TRP A 223 -1.37 2.04 -16.33
CA TRP A 223 -1.63 2.58 -17.68
C TRP A 223 -0.48 2.40 -18.66
N PHE A 224 0.77 2.46 -18.18
CA PHE A 224 1.95 2.50 -19.04
C PHE A 224 2.86 1.28 -18.92
N VAL A 225 2.64 0.41 -17.93
CA VAL A 225 3.42 -0.82 -17.79
C VAL A 225 2.63 -1.98 -18.37
N GLU A 226 3.06 -2.46 -19.54
CA GLU A 226 2.55 -3.71 -20.09
C GLU A 226 2.76 -4.85 -19.08
N GLY A 227 1.70 -5.61 -18.81
CA GLY A 227 1.72 -6.63 -17.76
C GLY A 227 1.97 -6.04 -16.37
N ALA A 228 1.30 -4.93 -16.00
CA ALA A 228 1.46 -4.28 -14.69
C ALA A 228 1.39 -5.27 -13.50
N TYR A 229 0.48 -6.25 -13.59
CA TYR A 229 0.28 -7.32 -12.60
C TYR A 229 1.29 -8.47 -12.72
N ASP A 230 2.01 -8.59 -13.84
CA ASP A 230 2.96 -9.68 -14.11
C ASP A 230 4.30 -9.43 -13.40
N TRP A 231 4.32 -9.78 -12.12
CA TRP A 231 5.53 -9.72 -11.31
C TRP A 231 6.60 -10.71 -11.81
N GLU A 232 6.23 -11.82 -12.47
CA GLU A 232 7.18 -12.76 -13.05
C GLU A 232 7.97 -12.11 -14.19
N MET A 233 7.31 -11.33 -15.05
CA MET A 233 7.95 -10.53 -16.09
C MET A 233 8.91 -9.50 -15.46
N GLY A 234 8.53 -8.89 -14.34
CA GLY A 234 9.40 -8.02 -13.56
C GLY A 234 10.72 -8.71 -13.15
N ILE A 235 10.63 -9.94 -12.67
CA ILE A 235 11.81 -10.70 -12.21
C ILE A 235 12.61 -11.25 -13.40
N LYS A 236 11.96 -11.98 -14.31
CA LYS A 236 12.62 -12.76 -15.36
C LYS A 236 13.10 -11.92 -16.53
N VAL A 237 12.24 -11.00 -17.01
CA VAL A 237 12.51 -10.21 -18.23
C VAL A 237 13.18 -8.90 -17.85
N ARG A 238 12.67 -8.22 -16.83
CA ARG A 238 13.16 -6.89 -16.41
C ARG A 238 14.25 -6.95 -15.32
N GLY A 239 14.64 -8.16 -14.91
CA GLY A 239 15.79 -8.41 -14.03
C GLY A 239 15.66 -7.80 -12.63
N LYS A 240 14.44 -7.58 -12.12
CA LYS A 240 14.24 -7.01 -10.78
C LYS A 240 14.68 -8.02 -9.72
N GLN A 241 15.71 -7.64 -8.95
CA GLN A 241 16.34 -8.54 -7.97
C GLN A 241 15.70 -8.52 -6.57
N ALA A 242 14.78 -7.58 -6.31
CA ALA A 242 14.08 -7.47 -5.04
C ALA A 242 12.65 -6.98 -5.27
N TRP A 243 11.75 -7.39 -4.37
CA TRP A 243 10.32 -7.09 -4.44
C TRP A 243 10.03 -5.59 -4.52
N ILE A 244 10.74 -4.78 -3.74
CA ILE A 244 10.57 -3.30 -3.73
C ILE A 244 10.94 -2.63 -5.07
N TYR A 245 11.56 -3.34 -6.00
CA TYR A 245 11.88 -2.83 -7.33
C TYR A 245 10.85 -3.24 -8.41
N LEU A 246 9.86 -4.05 -8.03
CA LEU A 246 8.67 -4.25 -8.85
C LEU A 246 7.83 -2.96 -8.86
N ASN A 247 7.01 -2.79 -9.89
CA ASN A 247 6.01 -1.72 -9.87
C ASN A 247 4.96 -2.00 -8.77
N GLU A 248 4.20 -0.97 -8.38
CA GLU A 248 3.33 -1.06 -7.19
C GLU A 248 2.20 -2.09 -7.33
N GLU A 249 1.66 -2.32 -8.53
CA GLU A 249 0.66 -3.36 -8.80
C GLU A 249 1.29 -4.77 -8.75
N ALA A 250 2.46 -4.96 -9.37
CA ALA A 250 3.19 -6.22 -9.30
C ALA A 250 3.62 -6.57 -7.87
N GLN A 251 3.92 -5.56 -7.04
CA GLN A 251 4.19 -5.76 -5.61
C GLN A 251 2.97 -6.34 -4.89
N ALA A 252 1.79 -5.74 -5.11
CA ALA A 252 0.54 -6.19 -4.51
C ALA A 252 0.13 -7.58 -5.02
N GLU A 253 0.19 -7.82 -6.34
CA GLU A 253 -0.15 -9.11 -6.95
C GLU A 253 0.80 -10.22 -6.48
N PHE A 254 2.10 -9.94 -6.32
CA PHE A 254 3.04 -10.91 -5.77
C PHE A 254 2.63 -11.38 -4.37
N MET A 255 2.18 -10.46 -3.51
CA MET A 255 1.75 -10.80 -2.15
C MET A 255 0.41 -11.53 -2.14
N GLN A 256 -0.50 -11.16 -3.04
CA GLN A 256 -1.74 -11.88 -3.28
C GLN A 256 -1.45 -13.34 -3.67
N ASP A 257 -0.56 -13.57 -4.64
CA ASP A 257 -0.15 -14.90 -5.08
C ASP A 257 0.59 -15.68 -3.99
N LEU A 258 1.46 -15.02 -3.23
CA LEU A 258 2.16 -15.64 -2.10
C LEU A 258 1.17 -16.13 -1.04
N TRP A 259 0.12 -15.35 -0.75
CA TRP A 259 -0.96 -15.79 0.13
C TRP A 259 -1.72 -16.99 -0.46
N LYS A 260 -2.13 -16.90 -1.73
CA LYS A 260 -2.94 -17.93 -2.41
C LYS A 260 -2.22 -19.25 -2.60
N ARG A 261 -0.91 -19.22 -2.89
CA ARG A 261 -0.16 -20.36 -3.45
C ARG A 261 1.09 -20.72 -2.65
N GLY A 262 1.48 -19.90 -1.68
CA GLY A 262 2.59 -20.19 -0.77
C GLY A 262 2.39 -21.53 -0.06
N LYS A 263 3.49 -22.20 0.27
CA LYS A 263 3.51 -23.53 0.87
C LYS A 263 4.22 -23.48 2.20
N LEU A 264 3.76 -24.31 3.13
CA LEU A 264 4.46 -24.62 4.36
C LEU A 264 5.07 -26.02 4.20
N CYS A 265 6.39 -26.13 4.34
CA CYS A 265 7.11 -27.40 4.25
C CYS A 265 7.80 -27.74 5.58
N ASP A 266 8.07 -29.01 5.84
CA ASP A 266 8.95 -29.44 6.94
C ASP A 266 10.44 -29.34 6.55
N LYS A 267 11.32 -29.71 7.48
CA LYS A 267 12.78 -29.78 7.28
C LYS A 267 13.22 -30.72 6.15
N ASP A 268 12.41 -31.73 5.83
CA ASP A 268 12.68 -32.72 4.79
C ASP A 268 12.03 -32.31 3.46
N ASN A 269 11.57 -31.06 3.37
CA ASN A 269 10.92 -30.46 2.22
C ASN A 269 9.58 -31.12 1.82
N ARG A 270 8.92 -31.81 2.75
CA ARG A 270 7.57 -32.33 2.54
C ARG A 270 6.57 -31.21 2.73
N ILE A 271 5.61 -31.12 1.81
CA ILE A 271 4.56 -30.10 1.85
C ILE A 271 3.57 -30.48 2.96
N LEU A 272 3.44 -29.61 3.96
CA LEU A 272 2.47 -29.73 5.05
C LEU A 272 1.15 -29.04 4.70
N LYS A 273 1.22 -27.88 4.05
CA LYS A 273 0.06 -27.06 3.66
C LYS A 273 0.36 -26.22 2.43
N VAL A 274 -0.68 -25.86 1.68
CA VAL A 274 -0.62 -24.97 0.51
C VAL A 274 -1.72 -23.91 0.63
N GLY A 275 -1.40 -22.68 0.25
CA GLY A 275 -2.31 -21.55 0.21
C GLY A 275 -2.75 -21.02 1.58
N ASP A 276 -3.77 -20.18 1.57
CA ASP A 276 -4.36 -19.55 2.76
C ASP A 276 -3.34 -18.95 3.74
N GLY A 277 -2.29 -18.34 3.19
CA GLY A 277 -1.25 -17.69 3.98
C GLY A 277 -0.38 -18.65 4.79
N CYS A 278 -0.41 -19.96 4.51
CA CYS A 278 0.40 -20.93 5.28
C CYS A 278 1.91 -20.69 5.17
N TYR A 279 2.37 -20.01 4.11
CA TYR A 279 3.76 -19.55 3.99
C TYR A 279 4.19 -18.70 5.20
N PHE A 280 3.30 -17.86 5.73
CA PHE A 280 3.57 -16.97 6.85
C PHE A 280 3.51 -17.66 8.22
N ASP A 281 3.10 -18.93 8.27
CA ASP A 281 3.06 -19.74 9.50
C ASP A 281 4.41 -20.45 9.76
N ALA A 282 5.42 -20.25 8.89
CA ALA A 282 6.74 -20.85 9.04
C ALA A 282 7.48 -20.30 10.27
N ASP A 283 8.02 -21.21 11.08
CA ASP A 283 8.81 -20.90 12.28
C ASP A 283 10.33 -20.81 12.03
N GLU A 284 10.75 -21.08 10.78
CA GLU A 284 12.15 -21.12 10.32
C GLU A 284 13.03 -22.12 11.10
N LYS A 285 12.43 -23.04 11.86
CA LYS A 285 13.13 -24.04 12.68
C LYS A 285 12.72 -25.44 12.29
N LYS A 286 11.42 -25.71 12.31
CA LYS A 286 10.81 -27.00 11.97
C LYS A 286 10.05 -26.94 10.65
N THR A 287 9.58 -25.74 10.31
CA THR A 287 8.73 -25.44 9.17
C THR A 287 9.28 -24.26 8.39
N PHE A 288 9.17 -24.35 7.07
CA PHE A 288 9.77 -23.41 6.14
C PHE A 288 8.76 -22.97 5.09
N GLY A 289 8.68 -21.67 4.85
CA GLY A 289 7.88 -21.10 3.78
C GLY A 289 8.54 -21.38 2.42
N LYS A 290 7.79 -21.96 1.49
CA LYS A 290 8.22 -22.12 0.10
C LYS A 290 7.25 -21.47 -0.86
N PHE A 291 7.79 -20.86 -1.91
CA PHE A 291 6.99 -20.25 -2.95
C PHE A 291 7.56 -20.61 -4.31
N SER A 292 6.77 -21.33 -5.10
CA SER A 292 7.19 -21.82 -6.41
C SER A 292 6.02 -21.75 -7.38
N ILE A 293 6.26 -21.27 -8.60
CA ILE A 293 5.25 -21.19 -9.66
C ILE A 293 5.85 -21.75 -10.95
N TRP A 294 5.11 -22.64 -11.63
CA TRP A 294 5.50 -23.25 -12.90
C TRP A 294 6.98 -23.70 -12.92
N PHE A 295 7.36 -24.50 -11.93
CA PHE A 295 8.72 -25.05 -11.71
C PHE A 295 9.82 -24.05 -11.32
N ASN A 296 9.51 -22.75 -11.22
CA ASN A 296 10.46 -21.75 -10.74
C ASN A 296 10.34 -21.57 -9.23
N ASP A 297 11.47 -21.59 -8.53
CA ASP A 297 11.53 -21.31 -7.09
C ASP A 297 11.75 -19.82 -6.83
N TYR A 298 10.78 -19.20 -6.19
CA TYR A 298 10.78 -17.80 -5.80
C TYR A 298 10.92 -17.62 -4.28
N SER A 299 11.22 -18.68 -3.51
CA SER A 299 11.23 -18.66 -2.04
C SER A 299 12.18 -17.59 -1.48
N ARG A 300 13.35 -17.38 -2.09
CA ARG A 300 14.27 -16.31 -1.68
C ARG A 300 13.71 -14.91 -1.93
N PHE A 301 13.04 -14.73 -3.07
CA PHE A 301 12.40 -13.46 -3.41
C PHE A 301 11.21 -13.19 -2.47
N ALA A 302 10.41 -14.21 -2.17
CA ALA A 302 9.31 -14.16 -1.20
C ALA A 302 9.82 -13.80 0.21
N ALA A 303 10.87 -14.46 0.70
CA ALA A 303 11.48 -14.12 1.98
C ALA A 303 11.96 -12.67 2.02
N SER A 304 12.57 -12.19 0.93
CA SER A 304 12.95 -10.77 0.82
C SER A 304 11.72 -9.84 0.81
N ALA A 305 10.62 -10.22 0.17
CA ALA A 305 9.40 -9.42 0.14
C ALA A 305 8.79 -9.30 1.54
N VAL A 306 8.63 -10.43 2.24
CA VAL A 306 8.11 -10.48 3.61
C VAL A 306 8.98 -9.67 4.56
N ASN A 307 10.30 -9.80 4.47
CA ASN A 307 11.21 -8.98 5.28
C ASN A 307 11.04 -7.48 5.05
N GLN A 308 10.70 -7.05 3.83
CA GLN A 308 10.45 -5.63 3.55
C GLN A 308 9.09 -5.17 4.09
N LEU A 309 8.06 -5.99 3.95
CA LEU A 309 6.71 -5.70 4.42
C LEU A 309 6.59 -5.75 5.94
N GLN A 310 7.30 -6.63 6.62
CA GLN A 310 7.28 -6.73 8.08
C GLN A 310 8.30 -5.83 8.76
N LYS A 311 9.18 -5.18 8.00
CA LYS A 311 10.18 -4.26 8.55
C LYS A 311 9.47 -3.14 9.30
N ARG A 312 9.70 -3.08 10.62
CA ARG A 312 9.28 -1.94 11.43
C ARG A 312 10.07 -0.73 10.95
N TRP A 313 9.38 0.28 10.46
CA TRP A 313 10.03 1.51 10.06
C TRP A 313 10.34 2.31 11.34
N PRO A 314 11.62 2.72 11.53
CA PRO A 314 12.07 3.42 12.73
C PRO A 314 11.31 4.71 12.91
#